data_AF-A0ABD0NWH5-F1
#
_entry.id   AF-A0ABD0NWH5-F1
#
_cell.length_a   1.000
_cell.length_b   1.000
_cell.length_c   1.000
_cell.angle_alpha   90.00
_cell.angle_beta   90.00
_cell.angle_gamma   90.00
#
_symmetry.space_group_name_H-M   'P 1'
#
loop_
_entity.id
_entity.type
_entity.pdbx_description
1 polymer ?
#
loop_
_entity_poly.entity_id
_entity_poly.type
_entity_poly.pdbx_seq_one_letter_code
_entity_poly.pdbx_strand_id
1 'polypeptide(L)'
;AVKWLKPVFFSVEQSICPVCLDLLKDPVAIPCGHSYCMSCITDCWDQEDQKRVYSCPQSRQTFSPRPALAKNTMLTEVVEKLKKTKLKAAVPAGSGDVECDICTGRKHKAVKSCLVCLESYCQTHFERHEEFHSGKRHKETDVTGRLQQ
;
A
#
# COMPACT_ATOMS: atom_id res chain seq x y z
N ALA A 1 16.25 -1.70 29.08
CA ALA A 1 15.58 -2.56 28.08
C ALA A 1 14.39 -1.81 27.49
N VAL A 2 14.59 -1.11 26.37
CA VAL A 2 13.48 -0.50 25.64
C VAL A 2 12.82 -1.62 24.83
N LYS A 3 11.66 -2.07 25.29
CA LYS A 3 10.78 -2.96 24.52
C LYS A 3 10.36 -2.17 23.29
N TRP A 4 10.96 -2.48 22.14
CA TRP A 4 10.52 -1.97 20.85
C TRP A 4 9.06 -2.39 20.68
N LEU A 5 8.17 -1.40 20.73
CA LEU A 5 6.77 -1.58 20.35
C LEU A 5 6.78 -2.17 18.94
N LYS A 6 6.19 -3.37 18.79
CA LYS A 6 5.99 -3.97 17.47
C LYS A 6 5.35 -2.90 16.58
N PRO A 7 5.97 -2.48 15.48
CA PRO A 7 5.34 -1.52 14.58
C PRO A 7 4.00 -2.12 14.15
N VAL A 8 2.91 -1.39 14.42
CA VAL A 8 1.61 -1.74 13.86
C VAL A 8 1.75 -1.57 12.36
N PHE A 9 1.99 -2.67 11.65
CA PHE A 9 1.97 -2.70 10.20
C PHE A 9 0.54 -2.47 9.76
N PHE A 10 0.24 -1.26 9.28
CA PHE A 10 -1.01 -0.96 8.60
C PHE A 10 -1.00 -1.73 7.27
N SER A 11 -1.87 -2.73 7.12
CA SER A 11 -1.92 -3.56 5.91
C SER A 11 -2.44 -2.74 4.73
N VAL A 12 -1.95 -3.05 3.52
CA VAL A 12 -2.44 -2.49 2.25
C VAL A 12 -3.96 -2.59 2.14
N GLU A 13 -4.53 -3.68 2.63
CA GLU A 13 -5.97 -3.93 2.56
C GLU A 13 -6.81 -2.92 3.34
N GLN A 14 -6.26 -2.37 4.43
CA GLN A 14 -6.93 -1.33 5.24
C GLN A 14 -6.87 0.05 4.59
N SER A 15 -6.15 0.19 3.48
CA SER A 15 -6.03 1.43 2.71
C SER A 15 -6.90 1.46 1.45
N ILE A 16 -7.68 0.40 1.19
CA ILE A 16 -8.54 0.28 0.01
C ILE A 16 -9.94 0.79 0.34
N CYS A 17 -10.48 1.65 -0.52
CA CYS A 17 -11.86 2.10 -0.45
C CYS A 17 -12.80 0.94 -0.89
N PRO A 18 -13.74 0.50 -0.05
CA PRO A 18 -14.63 -0.61 -0.41
C PRO A 18 -15.70 -0.25 -1.44
N VAL A 19 -15.85 1.04 -1.79
CA VAL A 19 -16.79 1.51 -2.81
C VAL A 19 -16.16 1.48 -4.20
N CYS A 20 -14.98 2.11 -4.36
CA CYS A 20 -14.30 2.16 -5.66
C CYS A 20 -13.22 1.08 -5.85
N LEU A 21 -12.96 0.27 -4.82
CA LEU A 21 -11.96 -0.80 -4.80
C LEU A 21 -10.53 -0.33 -5.15
N ASP A 22 -10.25 0.95 -4.94
CA ASP A 22 -8.96 1.60 -5.18
C ASP A 22 -8.43 2.18 -3.86
N LEU A 23 -7.14 2.50 -3.83
CA LEU A 23 -6.48 3.15 -2.71
C LEU A 23 -7.20 4.45 -2.34
N LEU A 24 -7.42 4.66 -1.04
CA LEU A 24 -8.18 5.80 -0.53
C LEU A 24 -7.63 7.15 -1.05
N LYS A 25 -8.52 7.97 -1.62
CA LYS A 25 -8.25 9.35 -2.05
C LYS A 25 -9.01 10.27 -1.10
N ASP A 26 -8.26 11.12 -0.40
CA ASP A 26 -8.79 11.96 0.69
C ASP A 26 -9.64 11.13 1.67
N PRO A 27 -9.03 10.17 2.39
CA PRO A 27 -9.77 9.26 3.26
C PRO A 27 -10.55 10.03 4.32
N VAL A 28 -11.79 9.61 4.53
CA VAL A 28 -12.64 10.05 5.65
C VAL A 28 -13.07 8.85 6.46
N ALA A 29 -13.15 9.03 7.78
CA ALA A 29 -13.71 8.03 8.69
C ALA A 29 -15.11 8.49 9.12
N ILE A 30 -16.11 7.62 8.95
CA ILE A 30 -17.47 7.89 9.42
C ILE A 30 -17.66 7.36 10.86
N PRO A 31 -18.71 7.76 11.60
CA PRO A 31 -18.85 7.43 13.02
C PRO A 31 -18.83 5.94 13.39
N CYS A 32 -19.15 5.05 12.44
CA CYS A 32 -19.02 3.60 12.66
C CYS A 32 -17.58 3.05 12.52
N GLY A 33 -16.59 3.91 12.26
CA GLY A 33 -15.18 3.55 12.14
C GLY A 33 -14.72 3.09 10.75
N HIS A 34 -15.64 2.93 9.78
CA HIS A 34 -15.27 2.60 8.40
C HIS A 34 -14.72 3.82 7.66
N SER A 35 -13.82 3.57 6.71
CA SER A 35 -13.14 4.62 5.95
C SER A 35 -13.38 4.50 4.45
N TYR A 36 -13.57 5.64 3.79
CA TYR A 36 -13.88 5.74 2.36
C TYR A 36 -13.15 6.92 1.74
N CYS A 37 -13.09 6.98 0.41
CA CYS A 37 -12.78 8.24 -0.26
C CYS A 37 -13.88 9.26 0.04
N MET A 38 -13.51 10.53 0.26
CA MET A 38 -14.45 11.62 0.49
C MET A 38 -15.57 11.64 -0.56
N SER A 39 -15.21 11.57 -1.85
CA SER A 39 -16.18 11.55 -2.96
C SER A 39 -17.09 10.34 -2.90
N CYS A 40 -16.53 9.12 -2.74
CA CYS A 40 -17.31 7.89 -2.76
C CYS A 40 -18.42 7.86 -1.71
N ILE A 41 -18.13 8.23 -0.46
CA ILE A 41 -19.17 8.25 0.59
C ILE A 41 -20.17 9.41 0.39
N THR A 42 -19.70 10.53 -0.16
CA THR A 42 -20.57 11.67 -0.51
C THR A 42 -21.57 11.25 -1.57
N ASP A 43 -21.11 10.62 -2.66
CA ASP A 43 -21.95 10.13 -3.76
C ASP A 43 -22.98 9.09 -3.27
N CYS A 44 -22.56 8.17 -2.38
CA CYS A 44 -23.48 7.20 -1.76
C CYS A 44 -24.60 7.89 -0.98
N TRP A 45 -24.27 8.91 -0.17
CA TRP A 45 -25.25 9.63 0.63
C TRP A 45 -26.12 10.58 -0.17
N ASP A 46 -25.59 11.16 -1.25
CA ASP A 46 -26.35 12.04 -2.15
C ASP A 46 -27.48 11.27 -2.86
N GLN A 47 -27.26 9.99 -3.20
CA GLN A 47 -28.31 9.11 -3.73
C GLN A 47 -29.41 8.80 -2.70
N GLU A 48 -29.11 8.87 -1.41
CA GLU A 48 -30.03 8.59 -0.30
C GLU A 48 -30.68 9.86 0.28
N ASP A 49 -30.35 11.06 -0.22
CA ASP A 49 -30.70 12.34 0.39
C ASP A 49 -32.22 12.54 0.55
N GLN A 50 -33.02 12.02 -0.39
CA GLN A 50 -34.49 12.06 -0.33
C GLN A 50 -35.05 11.29 0.87
N LYS A 51 -34.38 10.23 1.32
CA LYS A 51 -34.81 9.42 2.47
C LYS A 51 -34.43 10.06 3.80
N ARG A 52 -33.55 11.09 3.79
CA ARG A 52 -33.00 11.76 4.99
C ARG A 52 -32.36 10.81 6.02
N VAL A 53 -32.04 9.59 5.60
CA VAL A 53 -31.39 8.55 6.38
C VAL A 53 -30.20 8.08 5.57
N TYR A 54 -29.01 8.19 6.15
CA TYR A 54 -27.75 7.92 5.47
C TYR A 54 -27.16 6.64 6.02
N SER A 55 -26.83 5.69 5.15
CA SER A 55 -26.31 4.40 5.59
C SER A 55 -24.82 4.24 5.35
N CYS A 56 -24.15 3.48 6.22
CA CYS A 56 -22.80 2.98 5.97
C CYS A 56 -22.86 1.88 4.90
N PRO A 57 -22.09 1.97 3.79
CA PRO A 57 -22.06 0.94 2.76
C PRO A 57 -21.70 -0.46 3.27
N GLN A 58 -20.84 -0.56 4.29
CA GLN A 58 -20.36 -1.84 4.82
C GLN A 58 -21.22 -2.41 5.94
N SER A 59 -21.47 -1.61 7.00
CA SER A 59 -22.19 -2.10 8.19
C SER A 59 -23.70 -1.88 8.14
N ARG A 60 -24.19 -1.13 7.14
CA ARG A 60 -25.60 -0.69 7.04
C ARG A 60 -26.10 0.12 8.23
N GLN A 61 -25.20 0.55 9.12
CA GLN A 61 -25.54 1.47 10.21
C GLN A 61 -26.06 2.78 9.63
N THR A 62 -27.19 3.25 10.15
CA THR A 62 -27.87 4.45 9.69
C THR A 62 -27.54 5.67 10.54
N PHE A 63 -27.54 6.84 9.92
CA PHE A 63 -27.28 8.12 10.56
C PHE A 63 -28.34 9.15 10.15
N SER A 64 -28.80 9.92 11.13
CA SER A 64 -29.69 11.07 10.95
C SER A 64 -29.44 12.05 12.11
N PRO A 65 -28.96 13.29 11.87
CA PRO A 65 -28.71 13.94 10.59
C PRO A 65 -27.48 13.38 9.83
N ARG A 66 -27.23 13.89 8.61
CA ARG A 66 -26.05 13.53 7.81
C ARG A 66 -24.76 13.82 8.60
N PRO A 67 -23.87 12.84 8.79
CA PRO A 67 -22.60 13.09 9.46
C PRO A 67 -21.74 14.09 8.69
N ALA A 68 -21.06 14.99 9.41
CA ALA A 68 -20.05 15.85 8.81
C ALA A 68 -18.82 15.01 8.44
N LEU A 69 -18.32 15.19 7.22
CA LEU A 69 -17.13 14.50 6.73
C LEU A 69 -15.91 15.41 6.90
N ALA A 70 -14.89 14.88 7.55
CA ALA A 70 -13.60 15.53 7.68
C ALA A 70 -12.49 14.58 7.22
N LYS A 71 -11.53 15.12 6.49
CA LYS A 71 -10.37 14.36 6.01
C LYS A 71 -9.57 13.82 7.18
N ASN A 72 -9.30 12.52 7.15
CA ASN A 72 -8.43 11.85 8.09
C ASN A 72 -6.96 12.01 7.64
N THR A 73 -6.25 12.94 8.27
CA THR A 73 -4.85 13.26 7.95
C THR A 73 -3.90 12.09 8.22
N MET A 74 -4.14 11.32 9.28
CA MET A 74 -3.36 10.14 9.61
C MET A 74 -3.47 9.08 8.49
N LEU A 75 -4.68 8.72 8.08
CA LEU A 75 -4.90 7.76 6.99
C LEU A 75 -4.31 8.28 5.67
N THR A 76 -4.42 9.59 5.42
CA THR A 76 -3.80 10.21 4.25
C THR A 76 -2.28 9.98 4.25
N GLU A 77 -1.60 10.23 5.37
CA GLU A 77 -0.15 10.05 5.48
C GLU A 77 0.26 8.58 5.27
N VAL A 78 -0.50 7.64 5.82
CA VAL A 78 -0.26 6.20 5.67
C VAL A 78 -0.40 5.76 4.21
N VAL A 79 -1.48 6.18 3.55
CA VAL A 79 -1.72 5.92 2.12
C VAL A 79 -0.59 6.48 1.26
N GLU A 80 -0.12 7.70 1.53
CA GLU A 80 0.97 8.31 0.78
C GLU A 80 2.31 7.60 1.00
N LYS A 81 2.60 7.16 2.22
CA LYS A 81 3.77 6.31 2.51
C LYS A 81 3.70 5.00 1.72
N LEU A 82 2.53 4.37 1.68
CA LEU A 82 2.33 3.14 0.92
C LEU A 82 2.54 3.35 -0.60
N LYS A 83 1.99 4.43 -1.17
CA LYS A 83 2.23 4.79 -2.58
C LYS A 83 3.72 4.94 -2.86
N LYS A 84 4.46 5.62 -1.98
CA LYS A 84 5.91 5.83 -2.13
C LYS A 84 6.69 4.51 -2.06
N THR A 85 6.31 3.60 -1.17
CA THR A 85 6.94 2.26 -1.10
C THR A 85 6.68 1.46 -2.38
N LYS A 86 5.43 1.45 -2.89
CA LYS A 86 5.09 0.79 -4.16
C LYS A 86 5.75 1.44 -5.39
N LEU A 87 5.91 2.76 -5.42
CA LEU A 87 6.57 3.46 -6.54
C LEU A 87 8.08 3.23 -6.55
N LYS A 88 8.71 3.13 -5.37
CA LYS A 88 10.12 2.71 -5.28
C LYS A 88 10.34 1.30 -5.81
N ALA A 89 9.31 0.47 -5.84
CA ALA A 89 9.37 -0.87 -6.41
C ALA A 89 9.46 -0.92 -7.94
N ALA A 90 9.01 0.14 -8.63
CA ALA A 90 8.81 0.16 -10.07
C ALA A 90 9.79 1.08 -10.83
N VAL A 91 10.92 1.47 -10.22
CA VAL A 91 11.93 2.31 -10.89
C VAL A 91 12.60 1.51 -12.02
N PRO A 92 12.55 1.95 -13.29
CA PRO A 92 13.30 1.31 -14.38
C PRO A 92 14.80 1.37 -14.10
N ALA A 93 15.55 0.35 -14.53
CA ALA A 93 17.00 0.37 -14.38
C ALA A 93 17.62 1.46 -15.28
N GLY A 94 18.48 2.30 -14.70
CA GLY A 94 19.29 3.29 -15.43
C GLY A 94 20.70 2.77 -15.73
N SER A 95 21.52 3.60 -16.37
CA SER A 95 22.93 3.28 -16.63
C SER A 95 23.69 3.12 -15.31
N GLY A 96 24.21 1.91 -15.05
CA GLY A 96 24.97 1.58 -13.83
C GLY A 96 24.13 0.97 -12.70
N ASP A 97 22.81 0.83 -12.87
CA ASP A 97 21.99 0.04 -11.96
C ASP A 97 22.07 -1.45 -12.31
N VAL A 98 21.98 -2.30 -11.29
CA VAL A 98 21.79 -3.74 -11.50
C VAL A 98 20.32 -3.99 -11.81
N GLU A 99 20.08 -4.77 -12.85
CA GLU A 99 18.75 -5.09 -13.34
C GLU A 99 18.12 -6.26 -12.57
N CYS A 100 16.79 -6.29 -12.51
CA CYS A 100 16.07 -7.45 -11.98
C CYS A 100 16.05 -8.60 -13.00
N ASP A 101 16.51 -9.78 -12.59
CA ASP A 101 16.60 -10.95 -13.46
C ASP A 101 15.21 -11.48 -13.85
N ILE A 102 14.23 -11.37 -12.96
CA ILE A 102 12.88 -11.95 -13.11
C ILE A 102 11.95 -11.12 -14.01
N CYS A 103 12.19 -9.80 -14.17
CA CYS A 103 11.33 -8.95 -15.00
C CYS A 103 11.33 -9.40 -16.46
N THR A 104 10.14 -9.61 -17.03
CA THR A 104 9.95 -9.86 -18.47
C THR A 104 9.69 -8.52 -19.18
N GLY A 105 10.53 -8.16 -20.15
CA GLY A 105 10.46 -6.88 -20.86
C GLY A 105 11.31 -5.78 -20.21
N ARG A 106 10.72 -4.64 -19.84
CA ARG A 106 11.45 -3.51 -19.25
C ARG A 106 12.03 -3.93 -17.90
N LYS A 107 13.35 -3.89 -17.78
CA LYS A 107 14.04 -4.25 -16.55
C LYS A 107 13.94 -3.12 -15.51
N HIS A 108 13.58 -3.50 -14.29
CA HIS A 108 13.53 -2.61 -13.14
C HIS A 108 14.82 -2.71 -12.33
N LYS A 109 15.15 -1.64 -11.60
CA LYS A 109 16.30 -1.62 -10.70
C LYS A 109 16.15 -2.69 -9.62
N ALA A 110 17.16 -3.53 -9.49
CA ALA A 110 17.25 -4.48 -8.39
C ALA A 110 17.55 -3.75 -7.07
N VAL A 111 16.87 -4.16 -6.01
CA VAL A 111 17.03 -3.64 -4.66
C VAL A 111 17.74 -4.64 -3.74
N LYS A 112 17.62 -5.93 -4.03
CA LYS A 112 18.20 -7.04 -3.27
C LYS A 112 18.70 -8.13 -4.21
N SER A 113 19.77 -8.82 -3.81
CA SER A 113 20.24 -10.04 -4.45
C SER A 113 20.26 -11.20 -3.46
N CYS A 114 19.83 -12.38 -3.90
CA CYS A 114 19.91 -13.59 -3.11
C CYS A 114 21.23 -14.32 -3.43
N LEU A 115 22.11 -14.50 -2.44
CA LEU A 115 23.39 -15.20 -2.64
C LEU A 115 23.22 -16.72 -2.88
N VAL A 116 22.01 -17.26 -2.64
CA VAL A 116 21.70 -18.67 -2.85
C VAL A 116 21.13 -18.90 -4.25
N CYS A 117 20.17 -18.08 -4.67
CA CYS A 117 19.57 -18.15 -6.00
C CYS A 117 20.47 -17.53 -7.07
N LEU A 118 21.44 -16.69 -6.66
CA LEU A 118 22.32 -15.91 -7.54
C LEU A 118 21.54 -14.98 -8.48
N GLU A 119 20.39 -14.52 -8.02
CA GLU A 119 19.47 -13.65 -8.74
C GLU A 119 19.28 -12.32 -8.00
N SER A 120 19.07 -11.27 -8.79
CA SER A 120 18.79 -9.91 -8.39
C SER A 120 17.31 -9.57 -8.63
N TYR A 121 16.68 -8.99 -7.62
CA TYR A 121 15.24 -8.75 -7.59
C TYR A 121 14.93 -7.27 -7.44
N CYS A 122 14.01 -6.76 -8.27
CA CYS A 122 13.31 -5.52 -7.95
C CYS A 122 12.40 -5.77 -6.74
N GLN A 123 11.97 -4.71 -6.06
CA GLN A 123 11.21 -4.82 -4.80
C GLN A 123 10.00 -5.76 -4.91
N THR A 124 9.23 -5.71 -6.01
CA THR A 124 8.06 -6.60 -6.20
C THR A 124 8.44 -8.07 -6.34
N HIS A 125 9.51 -8.38 -7.07
CA HIS A 125 9.98 -9.76 -7.20
C HIS A 125 10.70 -10.24 -5.94
N PHE A 126 11.29 -9.33 -5.17
CA PHE A 126 11.90 -9.63 -3.89
C PHE A 126 10.85 -9.97 -2.82
N GLU A 127 9.80 -9.16 -2.68
CA GLU A 127 8.69 -9.43 -1.75
C GLU A 127 8.08 -10.81 -2.01
N ARG A 128 7.86 -11.16 -3.29
CA ARG A 128 7.40 -12.49 -3.67
C ARG A 128 8.41 -13.58 -3.30
N HIS A 129 9.71 -13.37 -3.56
CA HIS A 129 10.75 -14.30 -3.16
C HIS A 129 10.75 -14.52 -1.62
N GLU A 130 10.60 -13.47 -0.82
CA GLU A 130 10.49 -13.58 0.64
C GLU A 130 9.24 -14.35 1.09
N GLU A 131 8.08 -14.09 0.50
CA GLU A 131 6.84 -14.79 0.81
C GLU A 131 6.97 -16.31 0.60
N PHE A 132 7.53 -16.73 -0.54
CA PHE A 132 7.73 -18.15 -0.86
C PHE A 132 8.85 -18.82 -0.05
N HIS A 133 9.83 -18.05 0.44
CA HIS A 133 10.98 -18.56 1.18
C HIS A 133 10.97 -18.21 2.67
N SER A 134 9.80 -17.87 3.22
CA SER A 134 9.52 -17.38 4.58
C SER A 134 9.88 -18.34 5.75
N GLY A 135 10.80 -19.28 5.53
CA GLY A 135 11.38 -20.16 6.55
C GLY A 135 12.80 -20.67 6.25
N LYS A 136 13.46 -20.27 5.16
CA LYS A 136 14.83 -20.73 4.82
C LYS A 136 15.77 -19.55 4.55
N ARG A 137 16.94 -19.63 5.18
CA ARG A 137 18.02 -18.63 5.27
C ARG A 137 18.65 -18.30 3.91
N HIS A 138 17.96 -17.59 3.04
CA HIS A 138 18.59 -16.98 1.88
C HIS A 138 19.33 -15.73 2.37
N LYS A 139 20.68 -15.77 2.38
CA LYS A 139 21.50 -14.65 2.85
C LYS A 139 21.45 -13.55 1.79
N GLU A 140 20.86 -12.42 2.14
CA GLU A 140 20.65 -11.28 1.26
C GLU A 140 21.78 -10.26 1.40
N THR A 141 22.08 -9.59 0.29
CA THR A 141 22.99 -8.46 0.26
C THR A 141 22.31 -7.28 -0.44
N ASP A 142 22.59 -6.08 0.04
CA ASP A 142 22.22 -4.87 -0.70
C ASP A 142 22.99 -4.82 -2.01
N VAL A 143 22.30 -4.46 -3.09
CA VAL A 143 22.93 -4.33 -4.38
C VAL A 143 23.65 -2.99 -4.44
N THR A 144 24.92 -2.97 -4.03
CA THR A 144 25.78 -1.79 -4.21
C THR A 144 26.14 -1.67 -5.69
N GLY A 145 25.67 -0.60 -6.34
CA GLY A 145 25.93 -0.27 -7.75
C GLY A 145 27.38 0.12 -8.05
N ARG A 146 28.35 -0.72 -7.68
CA ARG A 146 29.77 -0.50 -7.96
C ARG A 146 30.42 -1.81 -8.37
N LEU A 147 30.40 -2.09 -9.66
CA LEU A 147 31.41 -2.92 -10.29
C LEU A 147 32.31 -1.97 -11.09
N GLN A 148 33.46 -1.64 -10.47
CA GLN A 148 34.65 -1.30 -11.22
C GLN A 148 35.14 -2.59 -11.90
N GLN A 149 35.26 -2.54 -13.21
CA GLN A 149 36.34 -3.19 -13.95
C GLN A 149 36.76 -2.26 -15.07
#